data_AF-A0AA51P4R5-F1
#
_entry.id   AF-A0AA51P4R5-F1
#
_cell.length_a   1.000
_cell.length_b   1.000
_cell.length_c   1.000
_cell.angle_alpha   90.00
_cell.angle_beta   90.00
_cell.angle_gamma   90.00
#
_symmetry.space_group_name_H-M   'P 1'
#
loop_
_entity.id
_entity.type
_entity.pdbx_description
1 polymer ?
#
loop_
_entity_poly.entity_id
_entity_poly.type
_entity_poly.pdbx_seq_one_letter_code
_entity_poly.pdbx_strand_id
1 'polypeptide(L)'
;DNQEGVNVEDRESSWKCVCTLSGFHTRCIYDITWCTSTGLIATGCGDDILRVFKEADDSDPNAPTFDLICTQLNAHSQDVNCVQWNPLGNQELVSCSDNGE
;
A
#
# COMPACT_ATOMS: atom_id res chain seq x y z
N ASP A 1 9.79 24.34 18.38
CA ASP A 1 9.97 23.97 16.97
C ASP A 1 9.17 22.73 16.62
N ASN A 2 8.38 22.86 15.57
CA ASN A 2 7.62 21.78 14.97
C ASN A 2 8.48 21.16 13.87
N GLN A 3 9.24 20.12 14.23
CA GLN A 3 10.21 19.48 13.32
C GLN A 3 9.52 18.92 12.05
N GLU A 4 8.23 18.60 12.14
CA GLU A 4 7.43 18.03 11.05
C GLU A 4 6.82 19.06 10.10
N GLY A 5 6.82 20.33 10.49
CA GLY A 5 6.32 21.44 9.68
C GLY A 5 4.80 21.51 9.53
N VAL A 6 4.03 20.73 10.30
CA VAL A 6 2.55 20.77 10.28
C VAL A 6 2.03 21.62 11.43
N ASN A 7 1.45 22.79 11.18
CA ASN A 7 0.93 23.61 12.28
C ASN A 7 -0.21 22.87 12.99
N VAL A 8 -0.03 22.61 14.29
CA VAL A 8 -0.99 21.93 15.13
C VAL A 8 -1.47 22.92 16.19
N GLU A 9 -2.71 23.40 16.04
CA GLU A 9 -3.38 24.17 17.09
C GLU A 9 -4.01 23.20 18.11
N ASP A 10 -4.10 23.60 19.38
CA ASP A 10 -4.91 22.96 20.42
C ASP A 10 -4.78 21.43 20.65
N ARG A 11 -3.54 20.90 20.73
CA ARG A 11 -3.25 19.48 21.08
C ARG A 11 -3.91 18.43 20.17
N GLU A 12 -4.38 18.82 18.98
CA GLU A 12 -4.93 17.87 18.03
C GLU A 12 -3.82 17.11 17.29
N SER A 13 -4.12 15.97 16.67
CA SER A 13 -3.18 15.29 15.77
C SER A 13 -3.46 15.68 14.33
N SER A 14 -2.42 16.03 13.56
CA SER A 14 -2.54 16.37 12.14
C SER A 14 -1.89 15.32 11.24
N TRP A 15 -2.43 15.13 10.04
CA TRP A 15 -1.84 14.26 9.02
C TRP A 15 -1.03 15.05 8.00
N LYS A 16 0.12 14.48 7.58
CA LYS A 16 0.95 14.97 6.48
C LYS A 16 1.22 13.82 5.53
N CYS A 17 1.15 14.09 4.24
CA CYS A 17 1.64 13.15 3.24
C CYS A 17 3.17 13.17 3.26
N VAL A 18 3.78 12.07 3.71
CA VAL A 18 5.25 11.93 3.84
C VAL A 18 5.86 11.15 2.67
N CYS A 19 5.06 10.43 1.90
CA CYS A 19 5.50 9.64 0.75
C CYS A 19 4.40 9.54 -0.30
N THR A 20 4.78 9.49 -1.58
CA THR A 20 3.89 9.24 -2.72
C THR A 20 4.57 8.26 -3.66
N LEU A 21 4.02 7.06 -3.80
CA LEU A 21 4.50 6.04 -4.74
C LEU A 21 3.88 6.31 -6.11
N SER A 22 4.68 6.79 -7.06
CA SER A 22 4.22 7.19 -8.39
C SER A 22 4.85 6.35 -9.50
N GLY A 23 4.13 6.18 -10.62
CA GLY A 23 4.61 5.46 -11.79
C GLY A 23 4.52 3.93 -11.71
N PHE A 24 3.99 3.36 -10.63
CA PHE A 24 3.90 1.91 -10.45
C PHE A 24 2.62 1.28 -11.03
N HIS A 25 1.52 2.04 -11.07
CA HIS A 25 0.21 1.57 -11.52
C HIS A 25 -0.20 2.27 -12.81
N THR A 26 -0.76 1.51 -13.75
CA THR A 26 -1.13 2.05 -15.07
C THR A 26 -2.61 2.44 -15.16
N ARG A 27 -3.40 2.04 -14.15
CA ARG A 27 -4.83 2.31 -14.00
C ARG A 27 -5.16 2.61 -12.53
N CYS A 28 -6.45 2.77 -12.22
CA CYS A 28 -6.94 3.05 -10.87
C CYS A 28 -6.53 1.95 -9.88
N ILE A 29 -6.08 2.37 -8.69
CA ILE A 29 -5.93 1.48 -7.53
C ILE A 29 -7.29 1.44 -6.85
N TYR A 30 -7.91 0.26 -6.76
CA TYR A 30 -9.23 0.11 -6.15
C TYR A 30 -9.15 -0.18 -4.66
N ASP A 31 -8.09 -0.88 -4.23
CA ASP A 31 -7.91 -1.22 -2.83
C ASP A 31 -6.44 -1.36 -2.44
N ILE A 32 -6.17 -1.19 -1.15
CA ILE A 32 -4.86 -1.27 -0.52
C ILE A 32 -4.99 -1.88 0.88
N THR A 33 -4.08 -2.80 1.22
CA THR A 33 -4.02 -3.39 2.56
C THR A 33 -2.59 -3.36 3.11
N TRP A 34 -2.46 -3.11 4.41
CA TRP A 34 -1.18 -3.04 5.11
C TRP A 34 -1.10 -4.18 6.13
N CYS A 35 -0.14 -5.09 5.95
CA CYS A 35 0.08 -6.19 6.87
C CYS A 35 0.68 -5.68 8.18
N THR A 36 -0.05 -5.80 9.28
CA THR A 36 0.38 -5.33 10.61
C THR A 36 1.57 -6.09 11.19
N SER A 37 1.80 -7.32 10.72
CA SER A 37 2.90 -8.17 11.22
C SER A 37 4.22 -7.97 10.49
N THR A 38 4.19 -7.61 9.20
CA THR A 38 5.38 -7.50 8.34
C THR A 38 5.65 -6.11 7.80
N GLY A 39 4.67 -5.19 7.90
CA GLY A 39 4.75 -3.86 7.30
C GLY A 39 4.60 -3.86 5.78
N LEU A 40 4.27 -4.99 5.14
CA LEU A 40 4.06 -5.06 3.69
C LEU A 40 2.75 -4.40 3.28
N ILE A 41 2.79 -3.64 2.19
CA ILE A 41 1.61 -3.00 1.60
C ILE A 41 1.27 -3.74 0.30
N ALA A 42 0.04 -4.25 0.16
CA ALA A 42 -0.45 -4.80 -1.09
C ALA A 42 -1.48 -3.88 -1.73
N THR A 43 -1.53 -3.85 -3.06
CA THR A 43 -2.50 -3.05 -3.83
C THR A 43 -3.19 -3.88 -4.91
N GLY A 44 -4.49 -3.67 -5.08
CA GLY A 44 -5.30 -4.17 -6.19
C GLY A 44 -5.61 -3.04 -7.18
N CYS A 45 -5.45 -3.32 -8.47
CA CYS A 45 -5.52 -2.31 -9.52
C CYS A 45 -6.37 -2.79 -10.70
N GLY A 46 -6.98 -1.84 -11.42
CA GLY A 46 -7.71 -2.09 -12.66
C GLY A 46 -6.84 -2.43 -13.86
N ASP A 47 -5.54 -2.60 -13.68
CA ASP A 47 -4.64 -3.16 -14.69
C ASP A 47 -4.41 -4.68 -14.51
N ASP A 48 -5.27 -5.33 -13.72
CA ASP A 48 -5.30 -6.78 -13.45
C ASP A 48 -4.08 -7.29 -12.65
N ILE A 49 -3.29 -6.37 -12.08
CA ILE A 49 -2.01 -6.67 -11.43
C ILE A 49 -2.08 -6.39 -9.93
N LEU A 50 -1.61 -7.37 -9.13
CA LEU A 50 -1.30 -7.17 -7.71
C LEU A 50 0.15 -6.72 -7.53
N ARG A 51 0.37 -5.78 -6.62
CA ARG A 51 1.72 -5.29 -6.27
C ARG A 51 1.91 -5.30 -4.77
N VAL A 52 3.11 -5.66 -4.32
CA VAL A 52 3.51 -5.60 -2.91
C VAL A 52 4.73 -4.70 -2.75
N PHE A 53 4.63 -3.76 -1.81
CA PHE A 53 5.66 -2.81 -1.44
C PHE A 53 6.17 -3.08 -0.04
N LYS A 54 7.46 -2.82 0.17
CA LYS A 54 8.12 -2.88 1.48
C LYS A 54 8.80 -1.53 1.75
N GLU A 55 8.62 -0.97 2.94
CA GLU A 55 9.42 0.17 3.39
C GLU A 55 10.90 -0.21 3.48
N ALA A 56 11.79 0.68 3.06
CA ALA A 56 13.23 0.46 3.19
C ALA A 56 13.64 0.53 4.67
N ASP A 57 14.49 -0.39 5.10
CA ASP A 57 14.84 -0.55 6.53
C ASP A 57 15.59 0.67 7.10
N ASP A 58 16.17 1.52 6.24
CA ASP A 58 16.95 2.71 6.58
C ASP A 58 16.26 4.04 6.22
N SER A 59 14.95 4.02 5.92
CA SER A 59 14.24 5.22 5.48
C SER A 59 13.99 6.23 6.61
N ASP A 60 13.87 7.51 6.25
CA ASP A 60 13.51 8.59 7.17
C ASP A 60 12.02 8.46 7.56
N PRO A 61 11.65 8.37 8.85
CA PRO A 61 10.25 8.30 9.27
C PRO A 61 9.36 9.44 8.74
N ASN A 62 9.95 10.59 8.42
CA ASN A 62 9.26 11.78 7.92
C ASN A 62 9.33 11.92 6.40
N ALA A 63 10.07 11.03 5.74
CA ALA A 63 10.19 10.90 4.29
C ALA A 63 10.47 9.43 3.89
N PRO A 64 9.58 8.47 4.22
CA PRO A 64 9.86 7.06 4.05
C PRO A 64 9.93 6.69 2.56
N THR A 65 10.75 5.70 2.25
CA THR A 65 10.92 5.15 0.91
C THR A 65 10.41 3.72 0.88
N PHE A 66 9.76 3.35 -0.22
CA PHE A 66 9.22 1.99 -0.39
C PHE A 66 9.74 1.39 -1.69
N ASP A 67 10.13 0.14 -1.60
CA ASP A 67 10.54 -0.68 -2.74
C ASP A 67 9.37 -1.56 -3.19
N LEU A 68 9.19 -1.68 -4.51
CA LEU A 68 8.30 -2.68 -5.10
C LEU A 68 9.00 -4.04 -5.06
N ILE A 69 8.55 -4.94 -4.18
CA ILE A 69 9.18 -6.24 -3.94
C ILE A 69 8.47 -7.40 -4.66
N CYS A 70 7.22 -7.21 -5.08
CA CYS A 70 6.47 -8.20 -5.84
C CYS A 70 5.51 -7.54 -6.83
N THR A 71 5.43 -8.11 -8.03
CA THR A 71 4.43 -7.76 -9.05
C THR A 71 3.88 -9.05 -9.61
N GLN A 72 2.61 -9.32 -9.35
CA GLN A 72 1.91 -10.46 -9.90
C GLN A 72 1.08 -9.99 -11.10
N LEU A 73 1.61 -10.23 -12.29
CA LEU A 73 0.92 -9.92 -13.55
C LEU A 73 -0.25 -10.87 -13.77
N ASN A 74 -1.35 -10.36 -14.32
CA ASN A 74 -2.59 -11.14 -14.54
C ASN A 74 -2.98 -11.90 -13.27
N ALA A 75 -3.01 -11.20 -12.14
CA ALA A 75 -3.45 -11.78 -10.87
C ALA A 75 -4.91 -12.26 -10.98
N HIS A 76 -5.68 -11.55 -11.81
CA HIS A 76 -7.01 -11.91 -12.27
C HIS A 76 -7.11 -11.64 -13.78
N SER A 77 -8.21 -12.03 -14.41
CA SER A 77 -8.48 -11.74 -15.82
C SER A 77 -9.25 -10.43 -16.06
N GLN A 78 -9.58 -9.72 -14.98
CA GLN A 78 -10.24 -8.41 -14.94
C GLN A 78 -9.72 -7.65 -13.71
N ASP A 79 -10.24 -6.43 -13.52
CA ASP A 79 -9.87 -5.51 -12.45
C ASP A 79 -9.84 -6.18 -11.07
N VAL A 80 -8.79 -5.90 -10.30
CA VAL A 80 -8.66 -6.39 -8.92
C VAL A 80 -9.34 -5.39 -7.99
N ASN A 81 -10.41 -5.82 -7.33
CA ASN A 81 -11.30 -4.95 -6.57
C ASN A 81 -10.97 -4.85 -5.08
N CYS A 82 -10.39 -5.89 -4.51
CA CYS A 82 -10.13 -5.99 -3.08
C CYS A 82 -8.87 -6.81 -2.82
N VAL A 83 -8.11 -6.43 -1.79
CA VAL A 83 -6.92 -7.14 -1.31
C VAL A 83 -6.92 -7.18 0.21
N GLN A 84 -6.64 -8.34 0.81
CA GLN A 84 -6.56 -8.44 2.26
C GLN A 84 -5.50 -9.42 2.74
N TRP A 85 -4.59 -8.92 3.57
CA TRP A 85 -3.62 -9.76 4.27
C TRP A 85 -4.32 -10.58 5.35
N ASN A 86 -3.86 -11.80 5.55
CA ASN A 86 -4.28 -12.61 6.68
C ASN A 86 -3.90 -11.90 8.00
N PRO A 87 -4.88 -11.60 8.88
CA PRO A 87 -4.63 -10.83 10.10
C PRO A 87 -3.79 -11.58 11.13
N LEU A 88 -3.62 -12.90 10.97
CA LEU A 88 -2.77 -13.72 11.84
C LEU A 88 -1.29 -13.67 11.43
N GLY A 89 -0.95 -12.96 10.36
CA GLY A 89 0.43 -12.62 10.02
C GLY A 89 1.24 -13.76 9.39
N ASN A 90 0.59 -14.76 8.81
CA ASN A 90 1.26 -15.85 8.10
C ASN A 90 1.65 -15.51 6.65
N GLN A 91 1.75 -14.21 6.30
CA GLN A 91 2.15 -13.71 4.98
C GLN A 91 1.26 -14.16 3.82
N GLU A 92 0.02 -14.58 4.10
CA GLU A 92 -0.96 -14.91 3.07
C GLU A 92 -1.78 -13.68 2.68
N LEU A 93 -2.02 -13.52 1.38
CA LEU A 93 -2.84 -12.46 0.80
C LEU A 93 -4.01 -13.10 0.05
N VAL A 94 -5.21 -12.54 0.21
CA VAL A 94 -6.39 -12.86 -0.60
C VAL A 94 -6.76 -11.65 -1.45
N SER A 95 -7.29 -11.88 -2.64
CA SER A 95 -7.81 -10.83 -3.53
C SER A 95 -9.04 -11.33 -4.28
N CYS A 96 -9.89 -10.42 -4.74
CA CYS A 96 -11.02 -10.74 -5.62
C CYS A 96 -11.16 -9.77 -6.80
N SER A 97 -11.91 -10.17 -7.83
CA SER A 97 -12.00 -9.46 -9.10
C SER A 97 -13.41 -9.43 -9.70
N ASP A 98 -13.63 -8.52 -10.65
CA ASP A 98 -14.84 -8.43 -11.48
C ASP A 98 -15.11 -9.71 -12.29
N ASN A 99 -14.11 -10.57 -12.49
CA ASN A 99 -14.28 -11.87 -13.15
C ASN A 99 -15.05 -12.91 -12.31
N GLY A 100 -15.34 -12.60 -11.04
CA GLY A 100 -16.07 -13.49 -10.13
C GLY A 100 -15.19 -14.46 -9.32
N GLU A 101 -13.88 -14.24 -9.33
CA GLU A 101 -12.87 -14.97 -8.52
C GLU A 101 -12.45 -14.20 -7.26
#